data_AF-A0A957P8R5-F1
#
_entry.id   AF-A0A957P8R5-F1
#
_cell.length_a   1.000
_cell.length_b   1.000
_cell.length_c   1.000
_cell.angle_alpha   90.00
_cell.angle_beta   90.00
_cell.angle_gamma   90.00
#
_symmetry.space_group_name_H-M   'P 1'
#
loop_
_entity.id
_entity.type
_entity.pdbx_description
1 polymer ?
#
loop_
_entity_poly.entity_id
_entity_poly.type
_entity_poly.pdbx_seq_one_letter_code
_entity_poly.pdbx_strand_id
1 'polypeptide(L)'
;DGYFDRIGLELDPAFGTVAEYIAMSQNAARHGGVIIDDIVPGHTGKGPDFRLAEQNVGDYPGLYHMVEIDAADWSLLPEAPTGHDAVNLSPQTVDALKAKGYLVGRLGRVIFYEPGVKETNWSVTAPVRGVDGVTRRWVYLHYFKEGQPTLNWLDPSFAAPRLVVGDALHSLDVLGAGMVRLDANGFLGVEIRDDGPAWSEGHPLSVTANQLIAGMVRKAGGFSFQELNLTVDDIAAMSQGGADLSYDFITRPAYHHALVTGDTEFLRLMLNTVHEFGIDPASLIHALQNHDELTLELVHFWTLHKEELYELGGKAWTGADLREQIRTTMYERLSGESAPYNRKFVTNGVACTTASIIAAALGLRDLSR
;
A
#
# COMPACT_ATOMS: atom_id res chain seq x y z
N ASP A 1 13.38 -3.07 -2.25
CA ASP A 1 12.08 -2.75 -1.59
C ASP A 1 12.12 -1.44 -0.84
N GLY A 2 13.30 -0.84 -0.62
CA GLY A 2 13.37 0.36 0.20
C GLY A 2 13.14 0.05 1.68
N TYR A 3 13.39 -1.20 2.12
CA TYR A 3 13.27 -1.66 3.51
C TYR A 3 11.83 -1.73 4.09
N PHE A 4 10.81 -1.76 3.22
CA PHE A 4 9.39 -1.91 3.63
C PHE A 4 8.95 -3.35 3.96
N ASP A 5 9.81 -4.35 3.80
CA ASP A 5 9.62 -5.73 4.25
C ASP A 5 10.27 -5.95 5.62
N ARG A 6 9.91 -5.10 6.58
CA ARG A 6 10.52 -5.04 7.92
C ARG A 6 10.36 -6.37 8.67
N ILE A 7 11.48 -7.04 8.95
CA ILE A 7 11.53 -8.32 9.69
C ILE A 7 11.78 -8.15 11.20
N GLY A 8 11.93 -6.92 11.68
CA GLY A 8 12.18 -6.61 13.09
C GLY A 8 12.05 -5.12 13.36
N LEU A 9 11.79 -4.76 14.62
CA LEU A 9 11.54 -3.37 14.99
C LEU A 9 12.81 -2.55 15.30
N GLU A 10 13.96 -3.20 15.35
CA GLU A 10 15.23 -2.56 15.66
C GLU A 10 15.73 -1.69 14.49
N LEU A 11 16.46 -0.63 14.82
CA LEU A 11 17.16 0.17 13.83
C LEU A 11 18.24 -0.71 13.18
N ASP A 12 18.28 -0.73 11.85
CA ASP A 12 19.33 -1.45 11.13
C ASP A 12 20.71 -0.82 11.45
N PRO A 13 21.67 -1.61 11.99
CA PRO A 13 22.96 -1.10 12.43
C PRO A 13 23.80 -0.49 11.31
N ALA A 14 23.46 -0.72 10.04
CA ALA A 14 24.08 -0.04 8.90
C ALA A 14 23.75 1.45 8.84
N PHE A 15 22.63 1.88 9.45
CA PHE A 15 22.17 3.27 9.45
C PHE A 15 22.38 4.00 10.78
N GLY A 16 22.83 3.29 11.82
CA GLY A 16 23.25 3.87 13.10
C GLY A 16 22.69 3.14 14.31
N THR A 17 22.60 3.87 15.41
CA THR A 17 22.13 3.39 16.71
C THR A 17 20.91 4.16 17.19
N VAL A 18 20.17 3.59 18.14
CA VAL A 18 19.04 4.28 18.79
C VAL A 18 19.47 5.63 19.39
N ALA A 19 20.67 5.70 19.98
CA ALA A 19 21.19 6.95 20.54
C ALA A 19 21.43 8.03 19.47
N GLU A 20 21.89 7.63 18.29
CA GLU A 20 22.08 8.54 17.15
C GLU A 20 20.75 9.01 16.57
N TYR A 21 19.75 8.13 16.48
CA TYR A 21 18.40 8.53 16.08
C TYR A 21 17.81 9.56 17.05
N ILE A 22 17.89 9.30 18.36
CA ILE A 22 17.41 10.24 19.38
C ILE A 22 18.13 11.59 19.27
N ALA A 23 19.46 11.57 19.08
CA ALA A 23 20.23 12.79 18.89
C ALA A 23 19.80 13.56 17.62
N MET A 24 19.49 12.85 16.53
CA MET A 24 18.94 13.42 15.30
C MET A 24 17.58 14.08 15.55
N SER A 25 16.64 13.40 16.21
CA SER A 25 15.32 13.92 16.58
C SER A 25 15.43 15.19 17.42
N GLN A 26 16.26 15.17 18.46
CA GLN A 26 16.51 16.34 19.31
C GLN A 26 17.16 17.50 18.55
N ASN A 27 18.06 17.20 17.60
CA ASN A 27 18.69 18.21 16.79
C ASN A 27 17.70 18.87 15.82
N ALA A 28 16.86 18.07 15.15
CA ALA A 28 15.78 18.59 14.31
C ALA A 28 14.86 19.51 15.11
N ALA A 29 14.38 19.06 16.28
CA ALA A 29 13.52 19.84 17.15
C ALA A 29 14.15 21.19 17.59
N ARG A 30 15.45 21.20 17.93
CA ARG A 30 16.19 22.44 18.26
C ARG A 30 16.21 23.46 17.13
N HIS A 31 16.02 23.03 15.89
CA HIS A 31 15.96 23.87 14.70
C HIS A 31 14.54 24.05 14.15
N GLY A 32 13.51 23.66 14.90
CA GLY A 32 12.11 23.74 14.47
C GLY A 32 11.74 22.72 13.38
N GLY A 33 12.57 21.70 13.17
CA GLY A 33 12.28 20.56 12.31
C GLY A 33 11.54 19.45 13.05
N VAL A 34 10.85 18.60 12.29
CA VAL A 34 10.13 17.42 12.79
C VAL A 34 10.69 16.20 12.08
N ILE A 35 11.10 15.18 12.85
CA ILE A 35 11.37 13.86 12.30
C ILE A 35 10.05 13.12 12.15
N ILE A 36 9.86 12.53 10.98
CA ILE A 36 8.71 11.71 10.64
C ILE A 36 9.23 10.30 10.37
N ASP A 37 8.64 9.31 11.02
CA ASP A 37 9.02 7.90 10.91
C ASP A 37 7.94 7.08 10.23
N ASP A 38 8.28 5.90 9.73
CA ASP A 38 7.34 5.00 9.06
C ASP A 38 6.83 3.90 10.00
N ILE A 39 5.51 3.74 10.05
CA ILE A 39 4.84 2.60 10.69
C ILE A 39 4.06 1.87 9.60
N VAL A 40 4.09 0.54 9.62
CA VAL A 40 3.49 -0.31 8.59
C VAL A 40 2.33 -1.15 9.15
N PRO A 41 1.11 -0.60 9.25
CA PRO A 41 -0.08 -1.33 9.69
C PRO A 41 -0.49 -2.55 8.85
N GLY A 42 -0.10 -2.58 7.58
CA GLY A 42 -0.60 -3.56 6.62
C GLY A 42 0.10 -4.93 6.65
N HIS A 43 1.41 -4.97 6.93
CA HIS A 43 2.21 -6.18 6.83
C HIS A 43 3.53 -6.08 7.60
N THR A 44 4.19 -7.22 7.79
CA THR A 44 5.64 -7.29 8.12
C THR A 44 6.40 -7.90 6.96
N GLY A 45 7.72 -8.05 7.08
CA GLY A 45 8.49 -9.02 6.29
C GLY A 45 8.34 -10.45 6.83
N LYS A 46 8.87 -11.45 6.10
CA LYS A 46 8.97 -12.86 6.56
C LYS A 46 10.09 -13.07 7.60
N GLY A 47 10.02 -12.33 8.70
CA GLY A 47 10.96 -12.35 9.83
C GLY A 47 10.70 -13.47 10.84
N PRO A 48 11.33 -13.38 12.04
CA PRO A 48 11.13 -14.34 13.12
C PRO A 48 9.65 -14.56 13.47
N ASP A 49 8.84 -13.50 13.52
CA ASP A 49 7.42 -13.59 13.84
C ASP A 49 6.64 -14.44 12.84
N PHE A 50 6.92 -14.28 11.54
CA PHE A 50 6.33 -15.12 10.49
C PHE A 50 6.81 -16.58 10.59
N ARG A 51 8.08 -16.82 10.92
CA ARG A 51 8.58 -18.19 11.12
C ARG A 51 7.94 -18.89 12.32
N LEU A 52 7.73 -18.14 13.41
CA LEU A 52 7.01 -18.64 14.58
C LEU A 52 5.54 -18.92 14.26
N ALA A 53 4.92 -18.10 13.41
CA ALA A 53 3.58 -18.34 12.89
C ALA A 53 3.49 -19.62 12.04
N GLU A 54 4.40 -19.82 11.08
CA GLU A 54 4.46 -21.03 10.27
C GLU A 54 4.64 -22.30 11.12
N GLN A 55 5.37 -22.20 12.23
CA GLN A 55 5.62 -23.27 13.18
C GLN A 55 4.53 -23.45 14.24
N ASN A 56 3.44 -22.69 14.16
CA ASN A 56 2.30 -22.73 15.09
C ASN A 56 2.70 -22.49 16.56
N VAL A 57 3.57 -21.49 16.80
CA VAL A 57 4.01 -21.14 18.16
C VAL A 57 3.03 -20.13 18.79
N GLY A 58 2.42 -20.48 19.92
CA GLY A 58 1.56 -19.58 20.68
C GLY A 58 0.50 -18.90 19.80
N ASP A 59 0.40 -17.56 19.92
CA ASP A 59 -0.57 -16.76 19.16
C ASP A 59 0.03 -16.14 17.88
N TYR A 60 1.26 -16.51 17.49
CA TYR A 60 1.91 -15.95 16.29
C TYR A 60 1.14 -16.17 14.98
N PRO A 61 0.46 -17.31 14.74
CA PRO A 61 -0.41 -17.45 13.57
C PRO A 61 -1.47 -16.36 13.48
N GLY A 62 -2.00 -15.92 14.63
CA GLY A 62 -3.00 -14.85 14.72
C GLY A 62 -2.47 -13.47 14.32
N LEU A 63 -1.14 -13.29 14.21
CA LEU A 63 -0.56 -12.04 13.73
C LEU A 63 -0.88 -11.81 12.24
N TYR A 64 -1.10 -12.86 11.46
CA TYR A 64 -1.21 -12.79 10.00
C TYR A 64 -2.55 -13.31 9.49
N HIS A 65 -2.97 -12.82 8.33
CA HIS A 65 -4.09 -13.42 7.58
C HIS A 65 -3.61 -14.71 6.91
N MET A 66 -3.52 -15.79 7.70
CA MET A 66 -3.07 -17.11 7.25
C MET A 66 -4.02 -18.22 7.70
N VAL A 67 -4.16 -19.24 6.85
CA VAL A 67 -5.08 -20.36 7.05
C VAL A 67 -4.32 -21.67 6.84
N GLU A 68 -4.39 -22.56 7.83
CA GLU A 68 -3.89 -23.92 7.71
C GLU A 68 -4.82 -24.69 6.77
N ILE A 69 -4.28 -25.30 5.72
CA ILE A 69 -5.05 -26.13 4.79
C ILE A 69 -5.03 -27.59 5.25
N ASP A 70 -6.21 -28.21 5.33
CA ASP A 70 -6.33 -29.63 5.68
C ASP A 70 -5.47 -30.49 4.74
N ALA A 71 -4.77 -31.46 5.31
CA ALA A 71 -3.91 -32.39 4.58
C ALA A 71 -4.65 -33.12 3.45
N ALA A 72 -5.95 -33.38 3.59
CA ALA A 72 -6.79 -33.97 2.56
C ALA A 72 -6.91 -33.09 1.30
N ASP A 73 -6.68 -31.79 1.43
CA ASP A 73 -6.82 -30.80 0.36
C ASP A 73 -5.48 -30.31 -0.20
N TRP A 74 -4.34 -30.86 0.27
CA TRP A 74 -3.01 -30.46 -0.21
C TRP A 74 -2.80 -30.72 -1.69
N SER A 75 -3.56 -31.61 -2.32
CA SER A 75 -3.51 -31.83 -3.77
C SER A 75 -3.94 -30.59 -4.58
N LEU A 76 -4.58 -29.59 -3.95
CA LEU A 76 -4.92 -28.31 -4.57
C LEU A 76 -3.74 -27.33 -4.59
N LEU A 77 -2.74 -27.55 -3.74
CA LEU A 77 -1.67 -26.60 -3.46
C LEU A 77 -0.46 -26.92 -4.33
N PRO A 78 0.07 -25.96 -5.10
CA PRO A 78 1.30 -26.16 -5.87
C PRO A 78 2.49 -26.39 -4.93
N GLU A 79 3.51 -27.11 -5.39
CA GLU A 79 4.77 -27.23 -4.65
C GLU A 79 5.59 -25.93 -4.74
N ALA A 80 6.23 -25.54 -3.64
CA ALA A 80 7.15 -24.41 -3.66
C ALA A 80 8.43 -24.79 -4.44
N PRO A 81 8.93 -23.93 -5.34
CA PRO A 81 10.17 -24.20 -6.05
C PRO A 81 11.36 -24.42 -5.11
N THR A 82 12.34 -25.22 -5.53
CA THR A 82 13.56 -25.45 -4.74
C THR A 82 14.24 -24.14 -4.35
N GLY A 83 14.48 -23.94 -3.05
CA GLY A 83 15.10 -22.72 -2.52
C GLY A 83 14.11 -21.60 -2.17
N HIS A 84 12.82 -21.80 -2.45
CA HIS A 84 11.74 -20.91 -2.04
C HIS A 84 10.95 -21.52 -0.88
N ASP A 85 10.45 -20.66 0.00
CA ASP A 85 9.64 -21.07 1.16
C ASP A 85 8.13 -20.99 0.90
N ALA A 86 7.72 -20.36 -0.21
CA ALA A 86 6.35 -20.23 -0.63
C ALA A 86 6.24 -20.11 -2.16
N VAL A 87 5.00 -20.12 -2.65
CA VAL A 87 4.68 -19.90 -4.07
C VAL A 87 3.31 -19.22 -4.20
N ASN A 88 3.17 -18.30 -5.16
CA ASN A 88 1.91 -17.63 -5.45
C ASN A 88 0.85 -18.60 -5.97
N LEU A 89 -0.37 -18.46 -5.49
CA LEU A 89 -1.48 -19.29 -5.92
C LEU A 89 -2.05 -18.79 -7.24
N SER A 90 -2.40 -19.72 -8.11
CA SER A 90 -3.16 -19.40 -9.33
C SER A 90 -4.57 -18.94 -8.96
N PRO A 91 -5.22 -18.15 -9.83
CA PRO A 91 -6.61 -17.75 -9.60
C PRO A 91 -7.57 -18.96 -9.45
N GLN A 92 -7.30 -20.07 -10.14
CA GLN A 92 -8.09 -21.31 -10.05
C GLN A 92 -7.93 -22.00 -8.70
N THR A 93 -6.71 -22.02 -8.15
CA THR A 93 -6.48 -22.58 -6.80
C THR A 93 -7.18 -21.72 -5.75
N VAL A 94 -7.14 -20.39 -5.87
CA VAL A 94 -7.86 -19.49 -4.95
C VAL A 94 -9.37 -19.76 -4.97
N ASP A 95 -9.96 -19.96 -6.16
CA ASP A 95 -11.39 -20.27 -6.28
C ASP A 95 -11.74 -21.63 -5.66
N ALA A 96 -10.90 -22.64 -5.87
CA ALA A 96 -11.09 -23.97 -5.29
C ALA A 96 -11.02 -23.92 -3.75
N LEU A 97 -10.10 -23.15 -3.20
CA LEU A 97 -9.99 -22.94 -1.75
C LEU A 97 -11.14 -22.10 -1.19
N LYS A 98 -11.63 -21.09 -1.93
CA LYS A 98 -12.86 -20.34 -1.58
C LYS A 98 -14.07 -21.26 -1.53
N ALA A 99 -14.25 -22.12 -2.54
CA ALA A 99 -15.37 -23.07 -2.60
C ALA A 99 -15.38 -24.07 -1.43
N LYS A 100 -14.21 -24.34 -0.84
CA LYS A 100 -14.05 -25.17 0.36
C LYS A 100 -14.16 -24.39 1.67
N GLY A 101 -14.30 -23.07 1.62
CA GLY A 101 -14.44 -22.21 2.80
C GLY A 101 -13.13 -21.81 3.48
N TYR A 102 -11.97 -22.06 2.86
CA TYR A 102 -10.68 -21.65 3.43
C TYR A 102 -10.40 -20.16 3.23
N LEU A 103 -10.71 -19.62 2.05
CA LEU A 103 -10.35 -18.26 1.67
C LEU A 103 -11.60 -17.42 1.39
N VAL A 104 -11.46 -16.12 1.61
CA VAL A 104 -12.46 -15.11 1.20
C VAL A 104 -12.61 -15.00 -0.32
N GLY A 105 -11.58 -15.42 -1.07
CA GLY A 105 -11.55 -15.42 -2.52
C GLY A 105 -10.48 -14.53 -3.12
N ARG A 106 -10.58 -14.31 -4.43
CA ARG A 106 -9.78 -13.33 -5.16
C ARG A 106 -10.14 -11.92 -4.69
N LEU A 107 -9.16 -11.02 -4.61
CA LEU A 107 -9.41 -9.60 -4.32
C LEU A 107 -9.62 -8.80 -5.61
N GLY A 108 -10.16 -7.58 -5.47
CA GLY A 108 -10.46 -6.70 -6.61
C GLY A 108 -9.22 -6.20 -7.36
N ARG A 109 -8.11 -6.01 -6.64
CA ARG A 109 -6.82 -5.60 -7.21
C ARG A 109 -5.71 -6.57 -6.82
N VAL A 110 -4.79 -6.82 -7.75
CA VAL A 110 -3.51 -7.50 -7.49
C VAL A 110 -2.40 -6.47 -7.70
N ILE A 111 -1.92 -5.89 -6.60
CA ILE A 111 -0.84 -4.89 -6.66
C ILE A 111 0.45 -5.59 -7.11
N PHE A 112 1.20 -4.96 -8.02
CA PHE A 112 2.36 -5.55 -8.68
C PHE A 112 2.06 -6.87 -9.43
N TYR A 113 0.88 -6.95 -10.07
CA TYR A 113 0.56 -8.07 -10.94
C TYR A 113 1.65 -8.28 -11.99
N GLU A 114 2.16 -9.51 -12.06
CA GLU A 114 3.14 -9.93 -13.04
C GLU A 114 2.84 -11.39 -13.42
N PRO A 115 2.52 -11.68 -14.70
CA PRO A 115 2.20 -13.04 -15.14
C PRO A 115 3.27 -14.06 -14.77
N GLY A 116 2.86 -15.18 -14.16
CA GLY A 116 3.78 -16.22 -13.70
C GLY A 116 4.65 -15.87 -12.49
N VAL A 117 4.52 -14.66 -11.92
CA VAL A 117 5.24 -14.23 -10.71
C VAL A 117 4.25 -13.92 -9.58
N LYS A 118 3.30 -13.01 -9.82
CA LYS A 118 2.22 -12.66 -8.89
C LYS A 118 0.92 -12.45 -9.65
N GLU A 119 0.05 -13.45 -9.60
CA GLU A 119 -1.25 -13.46 -10.26
C GLU A 119 -2.42 -13.30 -9.27
N THR A 120 -2.17 -13.55 -7.99
CA THR A 120 -3.12 -13.34 -6.90
C THR A 120 -2.44 -12.73 -5.66
N ASN A 121 -3.22 -12.35 -4.65
CA ASN A 121 -2.73 -11.88 -3.35
C ASN A 121 -2.53 -13.03 -2.34
N TRP A 122 -2.55 -14.28 -2.80
CA TRP A 122 -2.44 -15.44 -1.93
C TRP A 122 -1.22 -16.25 -2.30
N SER A 123 -0.43 -16.65 -1.31
CA SER A 123 0.66 -17.60 -1.48
C SER A 123 0.51 -18.75 -0.50
N VAL A 124 1.06 -19.90 -0.85
CA VAL A 124 1.13 -21.06 0.03
C VAL A 124 2.56 -21.35 0.43
N THR A 125 2.79 -21.69 1.69
CA THR A 125 4.11 -22.12 2.17
C THR A 125 4.48 -23.51 1.64
N ALA A 126 5.78 -23.81 1.65
CA ALA A 126 6.27 -25.18 1.69
C ALA A 126 5.74 -25.90 2.95
N PRO A 127 5.81 -27.24 3.02
CA PRO A 127 5.49 -27.96 4.25
C PRO A 127 6.40 -27.54 5.41
N VAL A 128 5.83 -27.01 6.49
CA VAL A 128 6.56 -26.59 7.69
C VAL A 128 6.17 -27.47 8.86
N ARG A 129 7.16 -28.04 9.55
CA ARG A 129 6.91 -28.81 10.78
C ARG A 129 6.83 -27.87 11.98
N GLY A 130 5.67 -27.83 12.62
CA GLY A 130 5.44 -27.02 13.81
C GLY A 130 6.17 -27.55 15.04
N VAL A 131 6.21 -26.72 16.10
CA VAL A 131 6.81 -27.09 17.40
C VAL A 131 6.07 -28.22 18.11
N ASP A 132 4.81 -28.43 17.73
CA ASP A 132 3.96 -29.56 18.14
C ASP A 132 4.23 -30.85 17.32
N GLY A 133 5.14 -30.80 16.35
CA GLY A 133 5.53 -31.93 15.52
C GLY A 133 4.60 -32.19 14.32
N VAL A 134 3.54 -31.42 14.15
CA VAL A 134 2.60 -31.52 13.02
C VAL A 134 3.14 -30.73 11.82
N THR A 135 3.14 -31.34 10.63
CA THR A 135 3.53 -30.67 9.39
C THR A 135 2.32 -29.97 8.77
N ARG A 136 2.47 -28.69 8.46
CA ARG A 136 1.41 -27.81 7.96
C ARG A 136 1.79 -27.17 6.64
N ARG A 137 0.77 -26.74 5.90
CA ARG A 137 0.91 -25.81 4.79
C ARG A 137 -0.06 -24.66 5.02
N TRP A 138 0.47 -23.45 5.03
CA TRP A 138 -0.30 -22.24 5.29
C TRP A 138 -0.55 -21.50 3.98
N VAL A 139 -1.79 -21.13 3.73
CA VAL A 139 -2.12 -20.14 2.71
C VAL A 139 -2.27 -18.80 3.39
N TYR A 140 -1.53 -17.80 2.95
CA TYR A 140 -1.51 -16.47 3.56
C TYR A 140 -1.74 -15.37 2.53
N LEU A 141 -2.32 -14.27 3.02
CA LEU A 141 -2.58 -13.07 2.26
C LEU A 141 -1.32 -12.18 2.21
N HIS A 142 -1.06 -11.57 1.04
CA HIS A 142 -0.10 -10.49 0.84
C HIS A 142 -0.62 -9.56 -0.26
N TYR A 143 -0.78 -8.26 0.04
CA TYR A 143 -1.22 -7.30 -0.98
C TYR A 143 -0.11 -6.97 -1.98
N PHE A 144 1.11 -6.83 -1.48
CA PHE A 144 2.26 -6.35 -2.24
C PHE A 144 3.10 -7.51 -2.75
N LYS A 145 4.25 -7.80 -2.12
CA LYS A 145 5.12 -8.91 -2.51
C LYS A 145 4.83 -10.13 -1.65
N GLU A 146 5.20 -11.31 -2.16
CA GLU A 146 5.14 -12.56 -1.39
C GLU A 146 5.85 -12.43 -0.03
N GLY A 147 6.95 -11.68 0.05
CA GLY A 147 7.70 -11.44 1.28
C GLY A 147 7.00 -10.54 2.31
N GLN A 148 5.81 -10.01 2.02
CA GLN A 148 5.08 -9.06 2.85
C GLN A 148 3.72 -9.63 3.31
N PRO A 149 3.71 -10.62 4.23
CA PRO A 149 2.49 -11.21 4.76
C PRO A 149 1.63 -10.17 5.49
N THR A 150 0.34 -10.14 5.15
CA THR A 150 -0.62 -9.18 5.69
C THR A 150 -0.95 -9.46 7.15
N LEU A 151 -0.94 -8.42 7.98
CA LEU A 151 -1.33 -8.46 9.39
C LEU A 151 -2.84 -8.67 9.57
N ASN A 152 -3.25 -9.50 10.54
CA ASN A 152 -4.66 -9.78 10.84
C ASN A 152 -5.20 -8.90 11.98
N TRP A 153 -5.98 -7.89 11.61
CA TRP A 153 -6.56 -6.92 12.54
C TRP A 153 -7.76 -7.43 13.35
N LEU A 154 -8.34 -8.58 12.97
CA LEU A 154 -9.50 -9.19 13.64
C LEU A 154 -9.17 -10.46 14.40
N ASP A 155 -7.89 -10.82 14.51
CA ASP A 155 -7.51 -11.95 15.35
C ASP A 155 -7.89 -11.69 16.84
N PRO A 156 -8.52 -12.65 17.54
CA PRO A 156 -8.93 -12.46 18.93
C PRO A 156 -7.80 -12.13 19.91
N SER A 157 -6.54 -12.42 19.59
CA SER A 157 -5.38 -12.04 20.43
C SER A 157 -5.03 -10.54 20.34
N PHE A 158 -5.54 -9.85 19.32
CA PHE A 158 -5.15 -8.47 18.95
C PHE A 158 -3.64 -8.31 18.76
N ALA A 159 -2.92 -9.36 18.34
CA ALA A 159 -1.47 -9.33 18.16
C ALA A 159 -1.03 -8.23 17.18
N ALA A 160 -1.67 -8.13 16.01
CA ALA A 160 -1.34 -7.12 15.00
C ALA A 160 -1.60 -5.68 15.49
N PRO A 161 -2.81 -5.32 16.00
CA PRO A 161 -3.04 -4.00 16.59
C PRO A 161 -2.03 -3.63 17.68
N ARG A 162 -1.67 -4.59 18.55
CA ARG A 162 -0.69 -4.37 19.63
C ARG A 162 0.72 -4.11 19.08
N LEU A 163 1.15 -4.86 18.07
CA LEU A 163 2.44 -4.67 17.40
C LEU A 163 2.53 -3.25 16.81
N VAL A 164 1.54 -2.88 15.99
CA VAL A 164 1.51 -1.60 15.27
C VAL A 164 1.45 -0.41 16.23
N VAL A 165 0.60 -0.49 17.27
CA VAL A 165 0.54 0.54 18.31
C VAL A 165 1.85 0.62 19.09
N GLY A 166 2.46 -0.52 19.43
CA GLY A 166 3.73 -0.56 20.14
C GLY A 166 4.85 0.11 19.34
N ASP A 167 4.92 -0.15 18.04
CA ASP A 167 5.90 0.47 17.14
C ASP A 167 5.70 1.98 17.00
N ALA A 168 4.44 2.43 16.84
CA ALA A 168 4.12 3.86 16.80
C ALA A 168 4.51 4.57 18.11
N LEU A 169 4.21 3.97 19.27
CA LEU A 169 4.59 4.52 20.57
C LEU A 169 6.10 4.52 20.77
N HIS A 170 6.80 3.48 20.31
CA HIS A 170 8.26 3.44 20.36
C HIS A 170 8.88 4.56 19.51
N SER A 171 8.39 4.78 18.30
CA SER A 171 8.86 5.86 17.43
C SER A 171 8.67 7.24 18.05
N LEU A 172 7.49 7.50 18.63
CA LEU A 172 7.18 8.80 19.22
C LEU A 172 7.89 9.03 20.57
N ASP A 173 7.77 8.09 21.51
CA ASP A 173 8.20 8.28 22.90
C ASP A 173 9.67 7.92 23.14
N VAL A 174 10.18 6.90 22.44
CA VAL A 174 11.57 6.44 22.61
C VAL A 174 12.51 7.10 21.61
N LEU A 175 12.14 7.12 20.33
CA LEU A 175 12.99 7.67 19.26
C LEU A 175 12.84 9.20 19.10
N GLY A 176 11.75 9.77 19.59
CA GLY A 176 11.48 11.21 19.57
C GLY A 176 10.99 11.73 18.22
N ALA A 177 10.43 10.87 17.36
CA ALA A 177 9.72 11.33 16.17
C ALA A 177 8.52 12.19 16.58
N GLY A 178 8.21 13.24 15.81
CA GLY A 178 7.05 14.09 16.07
C GLY A 178 5.81 13.68 15.27
N MET A 179 6.00 12.81 14.27
CA MET A 179 4.94 12.32 13.40
C MET A 179 5.27 10.92 12.90
N VAL A 180 4.24 10.15 12.57
CA VAL A 180 4.38 8.84 11.90
C VAL A 180 3.62 8.81 10.57
N ARG A 181 4.24 8.27 9.52
CA ARG A 181 3.59 7.88 8.26
C ARG A 181 2.99 6.49 8.43
N LEU A 182 1.73 6.34 8.04
CA LEU A 182 1.01 5.07 8.06
C LEU A 182 1.06 4.47 6.65
N ASP A 183 1.94 3.49 6.47
CA ASP A 183 2.13 2.77 5.21
C ASP A 183 1.08 1.66 5.04
N ALA A 184 0.59 1.46 3.82
CA ALA A 184 -0.38 0.39 3.50
C ALA A 184 -1.66 0.40 4.35
N ASN A 185 -2.00 1.52 4.98
CA ASN A 185 -3.08 1.61 5.96
C ASN A 185 -4.50 1.56 5.35
N GLY A 186 -4.60 1.51 4.02
CA GLY A 186 -5.84 1.26 3.30
C GLY A 186 -6.26 -0.22 3.24
N PHE A 187 -5.35 -1.16 3.56
CA PHE A 187 -5.51 -2.60 3.30
C PHE A 187 -5.60 -3.46 4.58
N LEU A 188 -6.34 -2.98 5.59
CA LEU A 188 -6.35 -3.60 6.93
C LEU A 188 -7.55 -4.52 7.17
N GLY A 189 -8.43 -4.66 6.17
CA GLY A 189 -9.59 -5.55 6.24
C GLY A 189 -9.83 -6.31 4.95
N VAL A 190 -10.39 -7.50 5.10
CA VAL A 190 -10.85 -8.34 4.00
C VAL A 190 -12.13 -9.07 4.38
N GLU A 191 -13.12 -9.06 3.48
CA GLU A 191 -14.45 -9.65 3.72
C GLU A 191 -14.96 -10.38 2.46
N ILE A 192 -15.66 -11.49 2.66
CA ILE A 192 -16.37 -12.20 1.58
C ILE A 192 -17.49 -11.31 1.04
N ARG A 193 -17.68 -11.35 -0.28
CA ARG A 193 -18.90 -10.86 -0.95
C ARG A 193 -19.66 -12.00 -1.60
N ASP A 194 -20.98 -11.87 -1.61
CA ASP A 194 -21.90 -12.82 -2.26
C ASP A 194 -21.66 -12.89 -3.77
N ASP A 195 -21.34 -11.75 -4.39
CA ASP A 195 -20.98 -11.64 -5.80
C ASP A 195 -19.65 -10.89 -5.97
N GLY A 196 -18.85 -11.35 -6.94
CA GLY A 196 -17.57 -10.75 -7.29
C GLY A 196 -16.39 -11.06 -6.34
N PRO A 197 -15.30 -10.29 -6.45
CA PRO A 197 -14.13 -10.43 -5.60
C PRO A 197 -14.44 -10.02 -4.14
N ALA A 198 -13.63 -10.53 -3.22
CA ALA A 198 -13.67 -10.13 -1.81
C ALA A 198 -13.39 -8.63 -1.66
N TRP A 199 -14.04 -8.01 -0.68
CA TRP A 199 -13.88 -6.59 -0.39
C TRP A 199 -12.64 -6.38 0.46
N SER A 200 -11.78 -5.44 0.08
CA SER A 200 -10.65 -5.03 0.88
C SER A 200 -10.36 -3.53 0.85
N GLU A 201 -10.26 -2.94 -0.35
CA GLU A 201 -10.05 -1.52 -0.50
C GLU A 201 -11.25 -0.72 0.01
N GLY A 202 -11.00 0.33 0.80
CA GLY A 202 -12.06 1.13 1.42
C GLY A 202 -12.86 0.38 2.51
N HIS A 203 -12.37 -0.78 2.98
CA HIS A 203 -13.09 -1.58 3.97
C HIS A 203 -13.26 -0.82 5.32
N PRO A 204 -14.44 -0.89 6.00
CA PRO A 204 -14.70 -0.15 7.24
C PRO A 204 -13.74 -0.48 8.38
N LEU A 205 -13.19 -1.69 8.39
CA LEU A 205 -12.11 -2.05 9.32
C LEU A 205 -10.87 -1.20 9.13
N SER A 206 -10.48 -0.88 7.88
CA SER A 206 -9.35 0.03 7.63
C SER A 206 -9.64 1.41 8.23
N VAL A 207 -10.85 1.95 8.09
CA VAL A 207 -11.25 3.22 8.73
C VAL A 207 -11.12 3.11 10.25
N THR A 208 -11.68 2.05 10.85
CA THR A 208 -11.69 1.85 12.30
C THR A 208 -10.27 1.65 12.87
N ALA A 209 -9.45 0.86 12.20
CA ALA A 209 -8.06 0.61 12.57
C ALA A 209 -7.24 1.90 12.50
N ASN A 210 -7.43 2.71 11.47
CA ASN A 210 -6.78 4.03 11.36
C ASN A 210 -7.20 4.98 12.48
N GLN A 211 -8.48 5.01 12.84
CA GLN A 211 -8.95 5.80 14.00
C GLN A 211 -8.29 5.35 15.31
N LEU A 212 -8.12 4.04 15.50
CA LEU A 212 -7.44 3.49 16.67
C LEU A 212 -5.96 3.90 16.73
N ILE A 213 -5.23 3.74 15.61
CA ILE A 213 -3.82 4.15 15.52
C ILE A 213 -3.68 5.64 15.78
N ALA A 214 -4.46 6.47 15.08
CA ALA A 214 -4.37 7.91 15.19
C ALA A 214 -4.79 8.41 16.58
N GLY A 215 -5.79 7.78 17.21
CA GLY A 215 -6.16 8.03 18.60
C GLY A 215 -5.00 7.77 19.57
N MET A 216 -4.22 6.71 19.34
CA MET A 216 -3.04 6.41 20.15
C MET A 216 -1.88 7.38 19.89
N VAL A 217 -1.61 7.71 18.62
CA VAL A 217 -0.60 8.70 18.22
C VAL A 217 -0.88 10.05 18.86
N ARG A 218 -2.12 10.54 18.77
CA ARG A 218 -2.55 11.79 19.41
C ARG A 218 -2.48 11.72 20.94
N LYS A 219 -2.80 10.57 21.55
CA LYS A 219 -2.63 10.36 23.00
C LYS A 219 -1.16 10.50 23.42
N ALA A 220 -0.22 10.08 22.57
CA ALA A 220 1.21 10.27 22.77
C ALA A 220 1.72 11.68 22.40
N GLY A 221 0.85 12.56 21.90
CA GLY A 221 1.20 13.93 21.49
C GLY A 221 1.82 14.05 20.10
N GLY A 222 1.79 12.99 19.30
CA GLY A 222 2.27 12.99 17.92
C GLY A 222 1.17 13.29 16.90
N PHE A 223 1.59 13.39 15.65
CA PHE A 223 0.71 13.45 14.48
C PHE A 223 0.90 12.21 13.60
N SER A 224 -0.07 11.94 12.76
CA SER A 224 -0.01 10.85 11.79
C SER A 224 -0.37 11.36 10.39
N PHE A 225 0.23 10.78 9.37
CA PHE A 225 -0.27 10.94 8.02
C PHE A 225 -0.39 9.61 7.30
N GLN A 226 -1.32 9.50 6.37
CA GLN A 226 -1.61 8.26 5.67
C GLN A 226 -1.10 8.28 4.22
N GLU A 227 -0.71 7.11 3.74
CA GLU A 227 -0.39 6.87 2.33
C GLU A 227 -1.51 6.05 1.67
N LEU A 228 -2.47 6.74 1.05
CA LEU A 228 -3.63 6.11 0.43
C LEU A 228 -3.67 6.32 -1.07
N ASN A 229 -3.32 5.28 -1.82
CA ASN A 229 -3.62 5.19 -3.25
C ASN A 229 -5.00 4.54 -3.45
N LEU A 230 -6.04 5.27 -3.02
CA LEU A 230 -7.46 4.91 -3.04
C LEU A 230 -8.30 6.01 -3.72
N THR A 231 -9.62 5.88 -3.70
CA THR A 231 -10.54 6.89 -4.25
C THR A 231 -10.54 8.17 -3.38
N VAL A 232 -11.02 9.28 -3.94
CA VAL A 232 -11.07 10.57 -3.21
C VAL A 232 -11.98 10.46 -1.97
N ASP A 233 -13.11 9.76 -2.08
CA ASP A 233 -14.03 9.49 -0.99
C ASP A 233 -13.45 8.56 0.08
N ASP A 234 -12.65 7.56 -0.28
CA ASP A 234 -11.92 6.73 0.69
C ASP A 234 -10.95 7.58 1.51
N ILE A 235 -10.20 8.49 0.87
CA ILE A 235 -9.30 9.43 1.55
C ILE A 235 -10.08 10.33 2.50
N ALA A 236 -11.23 10.87 2.05
CA ALA A 236 -12.08 11.70 2.89
C ALA A 236 -12.59 10.92 4.11
N ALA A 237 -13.09 9.69 3.91
CA ALA A 237 -13.61 8.84 4.97
C ALA A 237 -12.52 8.45 5.99
N MET A 238 -11.33 8.04 5.52
CA MET A 238 -10.21 7.67 6.41
C MET A 238 -9.61 8.87 7.16
N SER A 239 -9.78 10.09 6.64
CA SER A 239 -9.36 11.31 7.33
C SER A 239 -10.31 11.68 8.49
N GLN A 240 -11.52 11.13 8.55
CA GLN A 240 -12.48 11.40 9.63
C GLN A 240 -12.10 10.62 10.89
N GLY A 241 -11.36 11.28 11.78
CA GLY A 241 -10.90 10.70 13.04
C GLY A 241 -9.71 9.75 12.89
N GLY A 242 -9.29 9.44 11.67
CA GLY A 242 -8.06 8.71 11.36
C GLY A 242 -6.85 9.63 11.33
N ALA A 243 -5.99 9.45 10.33
CA ALA A 243 -4.74 10.19 10.19
C ALA A 243 -4.99 11.71 10.05
N ASP A 244 -4.04 12.52 10.53
CA ASP A 244 -4.19 13.97 10.59
C ASP A 244 -3.91 14.65 9.23
N LEU A 245 -3.08 14.01 8.40
CA LEU A 245 -2.77 14.42 7.02
C LEU A 245 -2.84 13.22 6.07
N SER A 246 -2.93 13.48 4.77
CA SER A 246 -2.87 12.43 3.73
C SER A 246 -1.88 12.79 2.65
N TYR A 247 -1.16 11.82 2.10
CA TYR A 247 -0.36 12.07 0.91
C TYR A 247 -1.25 12.47 -0.27
N ASP A 248 -0.79 13.43 -1.06
CA ASP A 248 -1.52 13.89 -2.23
C ASP A 248 -1.31 12.94 -3.42
N PHE A 249 -2.09 11.86 -3.48
CA PHE A 249 -2.17 11.00 -4.67
C PHE A 249 -3.27 11.41 -5.65
N ILE A 250 -4.15 12.34 -5.25
CA ILE A 250 -5.35 12.71 -6.01
C ILE A 250 -5.08 13.85 -6.97
N THR A 251 -4.41 14.92 -6.54
CA THR A 251 -4.08 16.04 -7.44
C THR A 251 -2.71 15.89 -8.09
N ARG A 252 -1.84 15.02 -7.55
CA ARG A 252 -0.49 14.77 -8.08
C ARG A 252 -0.39 14.35 -9.53
N PRO A 253 -1.15 13.34 -9.99
CA PRO A 253 -1.15 13.01 -11.41
C PRO A 253 -1.64 14.18 -12.28
N ALA A 254 -2.54 15.02 -11.74
CA ALA A 254 -3.17 16.09 -12.49
C ALA A 254 -2.28 17.31 -12.70
N TYR A 255 -1.45 17.71 -11.73
CA TYR A 255 -0.46 18.75 -11.96
C TYR A 255 0.67 18.30 -12.89
N HIS A 256 1.06 17.02 -12.86
CA HIS A 256 2.01 16.48 -13.84
C HIS A 256 1.41 16.43 -15.24
N HIS A 257 0.13 16.04 -15.37
CA HIS A 257 -0.61 16.12 -16.62
C HIS A 257 -0.61 17.54 -17.18
N ALA A 258 -0.91 18.53 -16.34
CA ALA A 258 -0.89 19.93 -16.75
C ALA A 258 0.50 20.38 -17.21
N LEU A 259 1.56 19.94 -16.53
CA LEU A 259 2.93 20.28 -16.90
C LEU A 259 3.32 19.74 -18.28
N VAL A 260 2.97 18.49 -18.61
CA VAL A 260 3.41 17.84 -19.86
C VAL A 260 2.51 18.13 -21.05
N THR A 261 1.27 18.57 -20.81
CA THR A 261 0.30 18.91 -21.86
C THR A 261 0.17 20.41 -22.09
N GLY A 262 0.49 21.24 -21.08
CA GLY A 262 0.16 22.66 -21.08
C GLY A 262 -1.31 22.95 -20.79
N ASP A 263 -2.11 21.94 -20.39
CA ASP A 263 -3.54 22.05 -20.15
C ASP A 263 -3.93 21.76 -18.69
N THR A 264 -4.60 22.72 -18.06
CA THR A 264 -5.01 22.65 -16.64
C THR A 264 -6.42 22.09 -16.43
N GLU A 265 -7.14 21.69 -17.48
CA GLU A 265 -8.53 21.24 -17.34
C GLU A 265 -8.68 20.03 -16.42
N PHE A 266 -7.81 19.02 -16.56
CA PHE A 266 -7.83 17.85 -15.68
C PHE A 266 -7.44 18.19 -14.23
N LEU A 267 -6.51 19.13 -14.03
CA LEU A 267 -6.19 19.64 -12.69
C LEU A 267 -7.38 20.35 -12.04
N ARG A 268 -8.11 21.15 -12.81
CA ARG A 268 -9.33 21.82 -12.32
C ARG A 268 -10.41 20.81 -11.93
N LEU A 269 -10.59 19.77 -12.75
CA LEU A 269 -11.50 18.67 -12.44
C LEU A 269 -11.14 18.04 -11.10
N MET A 270 -9.87 17.63 -10.91
CA MET A 270 -9.44 17.02 -9.65
C MET A 270 -9.60 17.95 -8.44
N LEU A 271 -9.25 19.23 -8.57
CA LEU A 271 -9.42 20.19 -7.47
C LEU A 271 -10.90 20.41 -7.11
N ASN A 272 -11.80 20.42 -8.10
CA ASN A 272 -13.24 20.48 -7.84
C ASN A 272 -13.72 19.22 -7.10
N THR A 273 -13.31 18.03 -7.55
CA THR A 273 -13.64 16.77 -6.89
C THR A 273 -13.14 16.72 -5.44
N VAL A 274 -11.91 17.18 -5.17
CA VAL A 274 -11.37 17.32 -3.81
C VAL A 274 -12.27 18.18 -2.92
N HIS A 275 -12.74 19.31 -3.45
CA HIS A 275 -13.67 20.19 -2.72
C HIS A 275 -15.06 19.58 -2.54
N GLU A 276 -15.58 18.85 -3.52
CA GLU A 276 -16.89 18.17 -3.44
C GLU A 276 -16.92 17.14 -2.31
N PHE A 277 -15.81 16.43 -2.08
CA PHE A 277 -15.65 15.50 -0.96
C PHE A 277 -15.22 16.18 0.35
N GLY A 278 -15.13 17.51 0.38
CA GLY A 278 -14.83 18.28 1.60
C GLY A 278 -13.41 18.10 2.13
N ILE A 279 -12.45 17.73 1.27
CA ILE A 279 -11.04 17.61 1.64
C ILE A 279 -10.41 19.00 1.57
N ASP A 280 -9.85 19.45 2.69
CA ASP A 280 -9.02 20.67 2.72
C ASP A 280 -7.67 20.38 2.04
N PRO A 281 -7.27 21.08 0.98
CA PRO A 281 -5.95 20.90 0.38
C PRO A 281 -4.79 21.06 1.39
N ALA A 282 -4.95 21.85 2.45
CA ALA A 282 -3.94 21.98 3.51
C ALA A 282 -3.76 20.71 4.35
N SER A 283 -4.70 19.77 4.31
CA SER A 283 -4.57 18.44 4.91
C SER A 283 -3.75 17.47 4.07
N LEU A 284 -3.36 17.86 2.85
CA LEU A 284 -2.62 17.03 1.93
C LEU A 284 -1.11 17.34 1.96
N ILE A 285 -0.29 16.29 1.96
CA ILE A 285 1.16 16.39 1.78
C ILE A 285 1.44 16.46 0.28
N HIS A 286 1.65 17.68 -0.21
CA HIS A 286 2.01 17.95 -1.59
C HIS A 286 3.50 17.75 -1.84
N ALA A 287 3.89 16.54 -2.25
CA ALA A 287 5.27 16.23 -2.60
C ALA A 287 5.48 16.22 -4.11
N LEU A 288 6.46 17.02 -4.59
CA LEU A 288 6.87 17.02 -5.99
C LEU A 288 7.47 15.67 -6.43
N GLN A 289 8.15 14.99 -5.50
CA GLN A 289 8.75 13.67 -5.69
C GLN A 289 8.58 12.86 -4.41
N ASN A 290 8.18 11.60 -4.54
CA ASN A 290 8.29 10.58 -3.50
C ASN A 290 9.27 9.49 -3.95
N HIS A 291 9.46 8.46 -3.12
CA HIS A 291 10.35 7.35 -3.40
C HIS A 291 9.79 6.38 -4.45
N ASP A 292 8.47 6.39 -4.69
CA ASP A 292 7.79 5.56 -5.68
C ASP A 292 7.79 6.14 -7.10
N GLU A 293 7.15 5.41 -8.01
CA GLU A 293 6.81 5.89 -9.33
C GLU A 293 5.86 7.09 -9.29
N LEU A 294 5.83 7.85 -10.39
CA LEU A 294 4.66 8.66 -10.69
C LEU A 294 3.48 7.73 -10.94
N THR A 295 2.66 7.52 -9.91
CA THR A 295 1.46 6.70 -10.04
C THR A 295 0.48 7.34 -11.01
N LEU A 296 -0.06 6.52 -11.91
CA LEU A 296 -1.11 6.86 -12.85
C LEU A 296 -2.29 5.90 -12.67
N GLU A 297 -2.42 5.29 -11.50
CA GLU A 297 -3.52 4.37 -11.23
C GLU A 297 -4.87 5.08 -11.23
N LEU A 298 -4.92 6.34 -10.79
CA LEU A 298 -6.12 7.20 -10.87
C LEU A 298 -7.35 6.49 -10.27
N VAL A 299 -7.18 5.93 -9.06
CA VAL A 299 -8.06 4.91 -8.47
C VAL A 299 -9.52 5.32 -8.41
N HIS A 300 -9.79 6.59 -8.10
CA HIS A 300 -11.14 7.17 -8.12
C HIS A 300 -11.93 6.82 -9.39
N PHE A 301 -11.29 6.89 -10.55
CA PHE A 301 -11.96 6.82 -11.85
C PHE A 301 -12.23 5.41 -12.37
N TRP A 302 -11.61 4.35 -11.86
CA TRP A 302 -11.80 2.99 -12.44
C TRP A 302 -12.32 1.95 -11.47
N THR A 303 -12.48 2.34 -10.21
CA THR A 303 -13.04 1.49 -9.17
C THR A 303 -14.51 1.88 -8.91
N LEU A 304 -14.79 2.61 -7.83
CA LEU A 304 -16.16 2.97 -7.42
C LEU A 304 -16.86 3.86 -8.46
N HIS A 305 -16.16 4.83 -9.03
CA HIS A 305 -16.75 5.83 -9.93
C HIS A 305 -16.53 5.52 -11.40
N LYS A 306 -16.28 4.25 -11.75
CA LYS A 306 -15.92 3.85 -13.12
C LYS A 306 -16.99 4.16 -14.17
N GLU A 307 -18.26 4.12 -13.78
CA GLU A 307 -19.40 4.38 -14.67
C GLU A 307 -19.92 5.82 -14.57
N GLU A 308 -19.38 6.63 -13.67
CA GLU A 308 -19.80 8.03 -13.52
C GLU A 308 -19.30 8.88 -14.69
N LEU A 309 -20.05 9.94 -15.01
CA LEU A 309 -19.73 10.82 -16.12
C LEU A 309 -18.96 12.06 -15.66
N TYR A 310 -17.87 12.33 -16.36
CA TYR A 310 -16.97 13.46 -16.13
C TYR A 310 -16.82 14.27 -17.42
N GLU A 311 -16.77 15.60 -17.31
CA GLU A 311 -16.52 16.47 -18.45
C GLU A 311 -15.03 16.84 -18.56
N LEU A 312 -14.42 16.57 -19.72
CA LEU A 312 -13.05 16.98 -20.04
C LEU A 312 -12.92 17.25 -21.54
N GLY A 313 -12.39 18.41 -21.92
CA GLY A 313 -12.18 18.83 -23.30
C GLY A 313 -13.50 19.07 -24.05
N GLY A 314 -14.55 19.49 -23.34
CA GLY A 314 -15.90 19.64 -23.89
C GLY A 314 -16.58 18.33 -24.29
N LYS A 315 -16.08 17.19 -23.77
CA LYS A 315 -16.64 15.85 -23.98
C LYS A 315 -16.97 15.21 -22.64
N ALA A 316 -18.04 14.42 -22.61
CA ALA A 316 -18.34 13.55 -21.48
C ALA A 316 -17.59 12.22 -21.61
N TRP A 317 -17.03 11.76 -20.50
CA TRP A 317 -16.28 10.51 -20.38
C TRP A 317 -16.84 9.71 -19.22
N THR A 318 -16.91 8.38 -19.34
CA THR A 318 -17.03 7.55 -18.13
C THR A 318 -15.73 7.68 -17.32
N GLY A 319 -15.76 7.43 -16.01
CA GLY A 319 -14.54 7.40 -15.20
C GLY A 319 -13.49 6.46 -15.82
N ALA A 320 -13.90 5.26 -16.22
CA ALA A 320 -13.00 4.26 -16.81
C ALA A 320 -12.31 4.79 -18.08
N ASP A 321 -13.08 5.41 -18.98
CA ASP A 321 -12.55 5.97 -20.24
C ASP A 321 -11.68 7.20 -19.99
N LEU A 322 -12.08 8.07 -19.05
CA LEU A 322 -11.30 9.24 -18.65
C LEU A 322 -9.92 8.83 -18.14
N ARG A 323 -9.86 7.82 -17.27
CA ARG A 323 -8.60 7.27 -16.79
C ARG A 323 -7.72 6.82 -17.95
N GLU A 324 -8.26 6.06 -18.89
CA GLU A 324 -7.47 5.53 -20.01
C GLU A 324 -6.95 6.65 -20.92
N GLN A 325 -7.77 7.68 -21.15
CA GLN A 325 -7.37 8.87 -21.89
C GLN A 325 -6.21 9.61 -21.22
N ILE A 326 -6.28 9.84 -19.91
CA ILE A 326 -5.20 10.51 -19.15
C ILE A 326 -3.94 9.64 -19.15
N ARG A 327 -4.06 8.33 -18.91
CA ARG A 327 -2.92 7.41 -18.88
C ARG A 327 -2.23 7.32 -20.23
N THR A 328 -2.99 7.18 -21.32
CA THR A 328 -2.45 7.16 -22.69
C THR A 328 -1.63 8.41 -22.94
N THR A 329 -2.22 9.58 -22.67
CA THR A 329 -1.54 10.88 -22.83
C THR A 329 -0.25 10.96 -22.01
N MET A 330 -0.31 10.58 -20.73
CA MET A 330 0.84 10.61 -19.83
C MET A 330 1.95 9.66 -20.28
N TYR A 331 1.62 8.43 -20.67
CA TYR A 331 2.63 7.48 -21.16
C TYR A 331 3.28 7.92 -22.46
N GLU A 332 2.52 8.47 -23.41
CA GLU A 332 3.04 8.99 -24.66
C GLU A 332 4.02 10.16 -24.44
N ARG A 333 3.76 11.00 -23.45
CA ARG A 333 4.59 12.18 -23.13
C ARG A 333 5.79 11.85 -22.25
N LEU A 334 5.63 10.92 -21.30
CA LEU A 334 6.60 10.67 -20.24
C LEU A 334 7.42 9.39 -20.40
N SER A 335 7.23 8.61 -21.46
CA SER A 335 8.01 7.39 -21.68
C SER A 335 8.28 7.14 -23.16
N GLY A 336 9.04 6.09 -23.48
CA GLY A 336 9.33 5.70 -24.85
C GLY A 336 10.17 6.74 -25.59
N GLU A 337 9.86 6.98 -26.87
CA GLU A 337 10.65 7.89 -27.71
C GLU A 337 10.58 9.36 -27.25
N SER A 338 9.51 9.76 -26.57
CA SER A 338 9.33 11.13 -26.07
C SER A 338 10.23 11.43 -24.87
N ALA A 339 10.50 10.42 -24.03
CA ALA A 339 11.30 10.53 -22.82
C ALA A 339 12.04 9.20 -22.53
N PRO A 340 13.12 8.88 -23.27
CA PRO A 340 13.77 7.56 -23.22
C PRO A 340 14.49 7.26 -21.90
N TYR A 341 14.70 8.28 -21.06
CA TYR A 341 15.28 8.15 -19.71
C TYR A 341 14.26 7.74 -18.64
N ASN A 342 12.96 7.80 -18.93
CA ASN A 342 11.89 7.33 -18.05
C ASN A 342 11.42 5.94 -18.49
N ARG A 343 10.97 5.12 -17.54
CA ARG A 343 10.44 3.77 -17.82
C ARG A 343 9.02 3.62 -17.33
N LYS A 344 8.19 2.87 -18.07
CA LYS A 344 6.91 2.40 -17.52
C LYS A 344 7.19 1.50 -16.32
N PHE A 345 6.48 1.73 -15.23
CA PHE A 345 6.59 0.94 -14.01
C PHE A 345 5.35 0.06 -13.89
N VAL A 346 5.53 -1.23 -14.18
CA VAL A 346 4.47 -2.24 -14.26
C VAL A 346 3.22 -1.69 -14.99
N THR A 347 2.03 -1.86 -14.42
CA THR A 347 0.78 -1.23 -14.87
C THR A 347 0.43 0.04 -14.07
N ASN A 348 1.23 0.44 -13.07
CA ASN A 348 0.87 1.49 -12.13
C ASN A 348 1.14 2.89 -12.68
N GLY A 349 2.33 3.11 -13.26
CA GLY A 349 2.81 4.47 -13.48
C GLY A 349 4.11 4.57 -14.28
N VAL A 350 4.88 5.63 -14.02
CA VAL A 350 6.17 5.91 -14.68
C VAL A 350 7.27 6.06 -13.62
N ALA A 351 8.32 5.25 -13.74
CA ALA A 351 9.55 5.44 -12.96
C ALA A 351 10.30 6.66 -13.51
N CYS A 352 10.21 7.77 -12.79
CA CYS A 352 10.76 9.07 -13.17
C CYS A 352 11.10 9.93 -11.94
N THR A 353 11.74 11.06 -12.20
CA THR A 353 11.99 12.12 -11.22
C THR A 353 11.28 13.40 -11.65
N THR A 354 11.01 14.34 -10.74
CA THR A 354 10.49 15.66 -11.12
C THR A 354 11.36 16.33 -12.20
N ALA A 355 12.69 16.20 -12.11
CA ALA A 355 13.61 16.75 -13.12
C ALA A 355 13.40 16.11 -14.50
N SER A 356 13.19 14.79 -14.56
CA SER A 356 12.95 14.10 -15.82
C SER A 356 11.54 14.35 -16.39
N ILE A 357 10.54 14.61 -15.54
CA ILE A 357 9.23 15.11 -15.98
C ILE A 357 9.36 16.49 -16.62
N ILE A 358 10.10 17.41 -15.99
CA ILE A 358 10.35 18.76 -16.54
C ILE A 358 11.08 18.66 -17.89
N ALA A 359 12.11 17.82 -17.99
CA ALA A 359 12.81 17.60 -19.25
C ALA A 359 11.87 17.10 -20.36
N ALA A 360 10.96 16.17 -20.03
CA ALA A 360 9.98 15.64 -20.98
C ALA A 360 8.98 16.72 -21.42
N ALA A 361 8.51 17.55 -20.48
CA ALA A 361 7.64 18.70 -20.76
C ALA A 361 8.31 19.74 -21.68
N LEU A 362 9.63 19.92 -21.57
CA LEU A 362 10.44 20.77 -22.44
C LEU A 362 10.79 20.11 -23.79
N GLY A 363 10.40 18.85 -24.01
CA GLY A 363 10.73 18.10 -25.22
C GLY A 363 12.19 17.63 -25.31
N LEU A 364 12.92 17.64 -24.20
CA LEU A 364 14.30 17.16 -24.12
C LEU A 364 14.30 15.63 -24.07
N ARG A 365 14.94 15.01 -25.07
CA ARG A 365 15.03 13.54 -25.21
C ARG A 365 16.35 12.95 -24.74
N ASP A 366 17.33 13.81 -24.42
CA ASP A 366 18.68 13.42 -24.03
C ASP A 366 19.11 14.29 -22.84
N LEU A 367 19.32 13.66 -21.68
CA LEU A 367 19.72 14.34 -20.44
C LEU A 367 21.24 14.53 -20.33
N SER A 368 22.02 14.03 -21.30
CA SER A 368 23.48 14.18 -21.31
C SER A 368 23.97 15.48 -21.96
N ARG A 369 23.05 16.28 -22.52
CA ARG A 369 23.34 17.50 -23.29
C ARG A 369 23.20 18.78 -22.51
#